data_AF-A0ABD4VDX4-F1
#
_entry.id   AF-A0ABD4VDX4-F1
#
_cell.length_a   1.000
_cell.length_b   1.000
_cell.length_c   1.000
_cell.angle_alpha   90.00
_cell.angle_beta   90.00
_cell.angle_gamma   90.00
#
_symmetry.space_group_name_H-M   'P 1'
#
loop_
_entity.id
_entity.type
_entity.pdbx_description
1 polymer ?
#
loop_
_entity_poly.entity_id
_entity_poly.type
_entity_poly.pdbx_seq_one_letter_code
_entity_poly.pdbx_strand_id
1 'polypeptide(L)' 'MPTTEANRPTAAPMSEADRAAHEAASYVRKPQPTPDLPKLPTQPAARRRAMRVRGW' A
#
# COMPACT_ATOMS: atom_id res chain seq x y z
N MET A 1 -32.62 -9.77 -8.91
CA MET A 1 -31.59 -8.76 -8.58
C MET A 1 -30.49 -8.88 -9.62
N PRO A 2 -30.35 -7.98 -10.61
CA PRO A 2 -29.23 -8.05 -11.55
C PRO A 2 -27.95 -7.63 -10.83
N THR A 3 -26.93 -8.48 -10.88
CA THR A 3 -25.60 -8.23 -10.30
C THR A 3 -24.87 -7.18 -11.14
N THR A 4 -24.55 -6.05 -10.53
CA THR A 4 -23.86 -4.92 -11.16
C THR A 4 -22.37 -5.20 -11.29
N GLU A 5 -21.96 -6.15 -12.14
CA GLU A 5 -20.53 -6.44 -12.38
C GLU A 5 -19.97 -5.79 -13.67
N ALA A 6 -20.81 -5.18 -14.50
CA ALA A 6 -20.43 -4.83 -15.87
C ALA A 6 -19.98 -3.38 -16.09
N ASN A 7 -19.19 -2.79 -15.19
CA ASN A 7 -18.54 -1.51 -15.50
C ASN A 7 -17.22 -1.27 -14.75
N ARG A 8 -16.36 -2.30 -14.66
CA ARG A 8 -14.96 -2.07 -14.32
C ARG A 8 -14.25 -1.70 -15.61
N PRO A 9 -13.59 -0.53 -15.73
CA PRO A 9 -12.79 -0.23 -16.90
C PRO A 9 -11.74 -1.32 -17.05
N THR A 10 -11.81 -2.07 -18.16
CA THR A 10 -10.75 -2.99 -18.57
C THR A 10 -9.53 -2.13 -18.84
N ALA A 11 -8.56 -2.16 -17.93
CA ALA A 11 -7.30 -1.46 -18.13
C ALA A 11 -6.70 -1.99 -19.44
N ALA A 12 -6.44 -1.09 -20.39
CA ALA A 12 -5.73 -1.45 -21.61
C ALA A 12 -4.38 -2.09 -21.21
N PRO A 13 -3.93 -3.15 -21.91
CA PRO A 13 -2.62 -3.72 -21.63
C PRO A 13 -1.56 -2.63 -21.79
N MET A 14 -0.75 -2.44 -20.74
CA MET A 14 0.33 -1.47 -20.71
C MET A 14 1.33 -1.79 -21.83
N SER A 15 1.82 -0.77 -22.55
CA SER A 15 2.78 -0.98 -23.62
C SER A 15 4.12 -1.51 -23.08
N GLU A 16 4.92 -2.15 -23.92
CA GLU A 16 6.22 -2.65 -23.49
C GLU A 16 7.16 -1.52 -23.06
N ALA A 17 7.05 -0.35 -23.71
CA ALA A 17 7.81 0.85 -23.34
C ALA A 17 7.40 1.37 -21.96
N ASP A 18 6.11 1.41 -21.66
CA ASP A 18 5.59 1.84 -20.35
C ASP A 18 6.02 0.87 -19.25
N ARG A 19 6.02 -0.44 -19.53
CA ARG A 19 6.52 -1.46 -18.61
C ARG A 19 8.00 -1.26 -18.31
N ALA A 20 8.82 -1.07 -19.34
CA ALA A 20 10.26 -0.85 -19.17
C ALA A 20 10.56 0.44 -18.39
N ALA A 21 9.82 1.52 -18.67
CA ALA A 21 9.93 2.77 -17.91
C ALA A 21 9.53 2.60 -16.44
N HIS A 22 8.45 1.87 -16.16
CA HIS A 22 8.02 1.56 -14.79
C HIS A 22 9.08 0.73 -14.05
N GLU A 23 9.62 -0.32 -14.67
CA GLU A 23 10.66 -1.15 -14.08
C GLU A 23 11.92 -0.32 -13.77
N ALA A 24 12.39 0.48 -14.73
CA ALA A 24 13.54 1.37 -14.54
C ALA A 24 13.33 2.37 -13.40
N ALA A 25 12.13 2.98 -13.30
CA ALA A 25 11.79 3.90 -12.21
C ALA A 25 11.70 3.19 -10.84
N SER A 26 11.26 1.92 -10.82
CA SER A 26 11.11 1.14 -9.60
C SER A 26 12.45 0.74 -9.00
N TYR A 27 13.48 0.50 -9.82
CA TYR A 27 14.84 0.25 -9.34
C TYR A 27 15.46 1.46 -8.64
N VAL A 28 15.10 2.69 -9.03
CA VAL A 28 15.62 3.92 -8.42
C VAL A 28 14.98 4.18 -7.05
N ARG A 29 13.69 3.86 -6.88
CA ARG A 29 13.00 3.92 -5.58
C ARG A 29 12.99 2.55 -4.92
N LYS A 30 14.11 2.16 -4.33
CA LYS A 30 14.07 1.07 -3.34
C LYS A 30 13.09 1.47 -2.23
N PRO A 31 12.01 0.70 -1.99
CA PRO A 31 11.18 0.95 -0.83
C PRO A 31 12.09 0.83 0.39
N GLN A 32 12.19 1.89 1.21
CA GLN A 32 12.81 1.73 2.50
C GLN A 32 12.00 0.68 3.24
N PRO A 33 12.63 -0.39 3.77
CA PRO A 33 11.93 -1.31 4.63
C PRO A 33 11.38 -0.49 5.79
N THR A 34 10.06 -0.37 5.87
CA THR A 34 9.43 0.19 7.06
C THR A 34 9.94 -0.63 8.23
N PRO A 35 10.47 0.01 9.29
CA PRO A 35 10.92 -0.73 10.45
C PRO A 35 9.76 -1.60 10.94
N ASP A 36 10.06 -2.87 11.25
CA ASP A 36 9.08 -3.81 11.81
C ASP A 36 8.63 -3.29 13.17
N LEU A 37 7.60 -2.46 13.13
CA LEU A 37 6.97 -1.93 14.32
C LEU A 37 6.11 -3.05 14.90
N PRO A 38 6.25 -3.37 16.20
CA PRO A 38 5.38 -4.36 16.81
C PRO A 38 3.94 -3.89 16.68
N LYS A 39 3.06 -4.85 16.37
CA LYS A 39 1.63 -4.64 16.16
C LYS A 39 1.05 -3.89 17.35
N LEU A 40 0.22 -2.88 17.06
CA LEU A 40 -0.45 -2.11 18.10
C LEU A 40 -1.39 -3.03 18.91
N PRO A 41 -1.49 -2.84 20.24
CA PRO A 41 -2.40 -3.59 21.06
C PRO A 41 -3.86 -3.31 20.67
N THR A 42 -4.70 -4.33 20.73
CA THR A 42 -6.12 -4.26 20.34
C THR A 42 -6.94 -3.37 21.28
N GLN A 43 -6.59 -3.35 22.57
CA GLN A 43 -7.32 -2.55 23.56
C GLN A 43 -7.12 -1.04 23.34
N PRO A 44 -8.20 -0.23 23.27
CA PRO A 44 -8.11 1.20 22.97
C PRO A 44 -7.19 1.98 23.93
N ALA A 45 -7.25 1.69 25.23
CA ALA A 45 -6.43 2.38 26.23
C ALA A 45 -4.93 2.04 26.11
N ALA A 46 -4.60 0.79 25.79
CA ALA A 46 -3.21 0.37 25.55
C ALA A 46 -2.69 0.97 24.24
N ARG A 47 -3.53 1.04 23.21
CA ARG A 47 -3.17 1.60 21.90
C ARG A 47 -2.81 3.09 21.99
N ARG A 48 -3.62 3.88 22.71
CA ARG A 48 -3.35 5.31 22.95
C ARG A 48 -2.02 5.53 23.68
N ARG A 49 -1.71 4.68 24.66
CA ARG A 49 -0.42 4.75 25.38
C ARG A 49 0.75 4.44 24.45
N ALA A 50 0.63 3.40 23.63
CA ALA A 50 1.67 3.03 22.66
C ALA A 50 1.91 4.10 21.58
N MET A 51 0.84 4.76 21.09
CA MET A 51 0.95 5.87 20.13
C MET A 51 1.68 7.08 20.74
N ARG A 52 1.32 7.47 21.97
CA ARG A 52 1.96 8.60 22.67
C ARG A 52 3.46 8.38 22.89
N VAL A 53 3.87 7.16 23.25
CA VAL A 53 5.30 6.81 23.43
C VAL A 53 6.06 6.90 22.10
N ARG A 54 5.40 6.63 20.96
CA ARG A 54 6.02 6.69 19.62
C ARG A 54 6.03 8.08 19.01
N GLY A 55 5.44 9.10 19.66
CA GLY A 55 5.39 10.47 19.16
C GLY A 55 4.38 10.70 18.02
N TRP A 56 3.33 9.88 17.96
CA TRP A 56 2.22 10.00 17.02
C TRP A 56 1.06 10.79 17.61
#